data_AF-A0A833ZR40-F1
#
_entry.id   AF-A0A833ZR40-F1
#
_cell.length_a   1.000
_cell.length_b   1.000
_cell.length_c   1.000
_cell.angle_alpha   90.00
_cell.angle_beta   90.00
_cell.angle_gamma   90.00
#
_symmetry.space_group_name_H-M   'P 1'
#
loop_
_entity.id
_entity.type
_entity.pdbx_description
1 polymer ?
#
loop_
_entity_poly.entity_id
_entity_poly.type
_entity_poly.pdbx_seq_one_letter_code
_entity_poly.pdbx_strand_id
1 'polypeptide(L)'
;MHRRGVGAGAIAKKKLAEAKYKERGTVLAEDQLAQMSKQLDMFKTHLEEFASKHKQEIRKNPEFRVQFQDMCATIGVDPLASGKGFWSEMLGVGDFYYELGVQIIEVCLALKHRNGGLITLEELHQQVLKGRGKFAQDVSQ
;
A
#
# COMPACT_ATOMS: atom_id res chain seq x y z
N MET A 1 3.08 4.20 -66.60
CA MET A 1 2.57 5.07 -65.52
C MET A 1 3.74 5.51 -64.65
N HIS A 2 4.22 6.75 -64.81
CA HIS A 2 5.31 7.29 -63.98
C HIS A 2 4.75 7.71 -62.61
N ARG A 3 5.13 7.01 -61.53
CA ARG A 3 4.93 7.51 -60.17
C ARG A 3 5.82 8.75 -60.00
N ARG A 4 5.22 9.95 -60.05
CA ARG A 4 5.92 11.18 -59.65
C ARG A 4 6.28 11.01 -58.18
N GLY A 5 7.58 10.89 -57.89
CA GLY A 5 8.09 10.76 -56.54
C GLY A 5 7.61 11.91 -55.67
N VAL A 6 7.29 11.61 -54.41
CA VAL A 6 6.92 12.62 -53.39
C VAL A 6 7.95 13.74 -53.38
N GLY A 7 7.51 14.98 -53.68
CA GLY A 7 8.39 16.14 -53.72
C GLY A 7 9.01 16.44 -52.35
N ALA A 8 10.25 16.94 -52.34
CA ALA A 8 11.01 17.23 -51.11
C ALA A 8 10.22 18.08 -50.09
N GLY A 9 9.37 19.02 -50.55
CA GLY A 9 8.49 19.81 -49.69
C GLY A 9 7.38 19.01 -49.00
N ALA A 10 6.84 17.96 -49.63
CA ALA A 10 5.86 17.08 -49.01
C ALA A 10 6.52 16.19 -47.93
N ILE A 11 7.76 15.74 -48.17
CA ILE A 11 8.55 15.00 -47.19
C ILE A 11 8.90 15.88 -45.99
N ALA A 12 9.30 17.14 -46.22
CA ALA A 12 9.59 18.10 -45.16
C ALA A 12 8.34 18.44 -44.32
N LYS A 13 7.19 18.68 -44.96
CA LYS A 13 5.91 18.88 -44.24
C LYS A 13 5.50 17.66 -43.42
N LYS A 14 5.67 16.45 -43.96
CA LYS A 14 5.39 15.21 -43.23
C LYS A 14 6.28 15.05 -42.00
N LYS A 15 7.60 15.27 -42.14
CA LYS A 15 8.54 15.24 -41.01
C LYS A 15 8.22 16.29 -39.95
N LEU A 16 7.84 17.51 -40.35
CA LEU A 16 7.45 18.57 -39.43
C LEU A 16 6.15 18.22 -38.67
N ALA A 17 5.19 17.61 -39.35
CA ALA A 17 3.95 17.14 -38.72
C ALA A 17 4.24 16.00 -37.72
N GLU A 18 5.04 15.00 -38.10
CA GLU A 18 5.47 13.92 -37.20
C GLU A 18 6.20 14.45 -35.96
N ALA A 19 7.09 15.45 -36.13
CA ALA A 19 7.77 16.09 -35.00
C ALA A 19 6.78 16.78 -34.06
N LYS A 20 5.81 17.54 -34.59
CA LYS A 20 4.77 18.21 -33.79
C LYS A 20 3.85 17.21 -33.08
N TYR A 21 3.48 16.10 -33.71
CA TYR A 21 2.68 15.06 -33.06
C TYR A 21 3.46 14.38 -31.94
N LYS A 22 4.76 14.15 -32.12
CA LYS A 22 5.62 13.57 -31.08
C LYS A 22 5.74 14.52 -29.89
N GLU A 23 5.98 15.81 -30.14
CA GLU A 23 6.04 16.84 -29.09
C GLU A 23 4.70 16.99 -28.35
N ARG A 24 3.57 17.01 -29.07
CA ARG A 24 2.25 17.02 -28.44
C ARG A 24 1.98 15.74 -27.64
N GLY A 25 2.47 14.60 -28.12
CA GLY A 25 2.39 13.32 -27.41
C GLY A 25 3.18 13.31 -26.11
N THR A 26 4.37 13.93 -26.08
CA THR A 26 5.16 14.05 -24.84
C THR A 26 4.48 14.98 -23.84
N VAL A 27 3.96 16.13 -24.29
CA VAL A 27 3.21 17.06 -23.42
C VAL A 27 1.96 16.39 -22.83
N LEU A 28 1.20 15.65 -23.64
CA LEU A 28 0.02 14.92 -23.14
C LEU A 28 0.39 13.85 -22.10
N ALA A 29 1.52 13.16 -22.29
CA ALA A 29 2.00 12.17 -21.33
C ALA A 29 2.45 12.83 -20.01
N GLU A 30 3.12 13.97 -20.09
CA GLU A 30 3.51 14.78 -18.92
C GLU A 30 2.28 15.28 -18.15
N ASP A 31 1.27 15.81 -18.85
CA ASP A 31 0.01 16.26 -18.25
C ASP A 31 -0.71 15.10 -17.55
N GLN A 32 -0.74 13.91 -18.19
CA GLN A 32 -1.34 12.72 -17.61
C GLN A 32 -0.61 12.28 -16.32
N LEU A 33 0.72 12.30 -16.31
CA LEU A 33 1.52 11.98 -15.12
C LEU A 33 1.28 12.99 -13.99
N ALA A 34 1.24 14.29 -14.31
CA ALA A 34 0.96 15.33 -13.33
C ALA A 34 -0.46 15.17 -12.73
N GLN A 35 -1.45 14.84 -13.56
CA GLN A 35 -2.80 14.56 -13.10
C GLN A 35 -2.86 13.32 -12.19
N MET A 36 -2.16 12.23 -12.55
CA MET A 36 -2.08 11.03 -11.72
C MET A 36 -1.43 11.31 -10.37
N SER A 37 -0.33 12.08 -10.34
CA SER A 37 0.32 12.48 -9.08
C SER A 37 -0.66 13.25 -8.18
N LYS A 38 -1.40 14.21 -8.75
CA LYS A 38 -2.42 14.96 -8.00
C LYS A 38 -3.53 14.07 -7.45
N GLN A 39 -3.96 13.06 -8.22
CA GLN A 39 -4.97 12.11 -7.77
C GLN A 39 -4.46 11.22 -6.63
N LEU A 40 -3.20 10.78 -6.69
CA LEU A 40 -2.58 10.03 -5.59
C LEU A 40 -2.48 10.85 -4.31
N ASP A 41 -2.08 12.13 -4.42
CA ASP A 41 -2.02 13.04 -3.27
C ASP A 41 -3.41 13.26 -2.65
N MET A 42 -4.42 13.54 -3.48
CA MET A 42 -5.80 13.67 -3.00
C MET A 42 -6.27 12.38 -2.34
N PHE A 43 -5.97 11.22 -2.93
CA PHE A 43 -6.39 9.94 -2.36
C PHE A 43 -5.72 9.70 -1.01
N LYS A 44 -4.42 9.98 -0.90
CA LYS A 44 -3.68 9.89 0.35
C LYS A 44 -4.38 10.70 1.44
N THR A 45 -4.68 11.98 1.20
CA THR A 45 -5.39 12.83 2.17
C THR A 45 -6.76 12.26 2.56
N HIS A 46 -7.54 11.73 1.61
CA HIS A 46 -8.83 11.11 1.95
C HIS A 46 -8.66 9.83 2.76
N LEU A 47 -7.64 9.02 2.47
CA LEU A 47 -7.37 7.80 3.22
C LEU A 47 -6.89 8.14 4.64
N GLU A 48 -6.14 9.23 4.80
CA GLU A 48 -5.73 9.78 6.10
C GLU A 48 -6.96 10.21 6.92
N GLU A 49 -7.87 10.97 6.31
CA GLU A 49 -9.13 11.39 6.93
C GLU A 49 -10.01 10.19 7.31
N PHE A 50 -10.21 9.26 6.37
CA PHE A 50 -10.96 8.02 6.58
C PHE A 50 -10.41 7.24 7.77
N ALA A 51 -9.10 7.02 7.80
CA ALA A 51 -8.48 6.25 8.85
C ALA A 51 -8.58 6.97 10.21
N SER A 52 -8.46 8.30 10.24
CA SER A 52 -8.65 9.09 11.46
C SER A 52 -10.07 8.95 12.03
N LYS A 53 -11.09 8.96 11.16
CA LYS A 53 -12.50 8.83 11.53
C LYS A 53 -12.85 7.41 11.98
N HIS A 54 -12.29 6.41 11.32
CA HIS A 54 -12.56 5.00 11.57
C HIS A 54 -11.51 4.30 12.44
N LYS A 55 -10.63 5.07 13.12
CA LYS A 55 -9.52 4.55 13.93
C LYS A 55 -9.95 3.43 14.90
N GLN A 56 -11.05 3.62 15.61
CA GLN A 56 -11.53 2.62 16.58
C GLN A 56 -12.06 1.35 15.91
N GLU A 57 -12.65 1.47 14.72
CA GLU A 57 -13.13 0.33 13.95
C GLU A 57 -11.96 -0.48 13.38
N ILE A 58 -10.94 0.18 12.83
CA ILE A 58 -9.68 -0.46 12.38
C ILE A 58 -9.01 -1.21 13.54
N ARG A 59 -9.12 -0.64 14.74
CA ARG A 59 -8.55 -1.20 15.97
C ARG A 59 -9.33 -2.40 16.51
N LYS A 60 -10.67 -2.37 16.48
CA LYS A 60 -11.51 -3.40 17.12
C LYS A 60 -11.97 -4.50 16.18
N ASN A 61 -12.13 -4.21 14.89
CA ASN A 61 -12.66 -5.16 13.92
C ASN A 61 -11.52 -5.71 13.03
N PRO A 62 -11.13 -6.98 13.18
CA PRO A 62 -10.05 -7.56 12.40
C PRO A 62 -10.36 -7.62 10.89
N GLU A 63 -11.61 -7.92 10.50
CA GLU A 63 -12.03 -7.94 9.09
C GLU A 63 -11.88 -6.56 8.43
N PHE A 64 -12.32 -5.52 9.13
CA PHE A 64 -12.20 -4.16 8.65
C PHE A 64 -10.74 -3.70 8.56
N ARG A 65 -9.88 -4.18 9.46
CA ARG A 65 -8.44 -3.92 9.42
C ARG A 65 -7.79 -4.49 8.16
N VAL A 66 -8.19 -5.70 7.74
CA VAL A 66 -7.70 -6.32 6.49
C VAL A 66 -8.14 -5.50 5.29
N GLN A 67 -9.43 -5.15 5.20
CA GLN A 67 -9.96 -4.33 4.09
C GLN A 67 -9.24 -2.97 3.98
N PHE A 68 -8.94 -2.34 5.13
CA PHE A 68 -8.18 -1.11 5.16
C PHE A 68 -6.74 -1.30 4.65
N GLN A 69 -6.08 -2.40 5.00
CA GLN A 69 -4.74 -2.72 4.52
C GLN A 69 -4.70 -2.99 3.01
N ASP A 70 -5.67 -3.72 2.48
CA ASP A 70 -5.77 -3.99 1.04
C ASP A 70 -5.93 -2.70 0.23
N MET A 71 -6.71 -1.75 0.75
CA MET A 71 -6.86 -0.42 0.17
C MET A 71 -5.53 0.36 0.17
N CYS A 72 -4.79 0.34 1.28
CA CYS A 72 -3.46 0.95 1.38
C CYS A 72 -2.47 0.32 0.36
N ALA A 73 -2.44 -1.01 0.29
CA ALA A 73 -1.55 -1.77 -0.59
C ALA A 73 -1.82 -1.51 -2.07
N THR A 74 -3.09 -1.37 -2.48
CA THR A 74 -3.50 -1.06 -3.86
C THR A 74 -2.86 0.22 -4.40
N ILE A 75 -2.50 1.15 -3.50
CA ILE A 75 -2.01 2.49 -3.83
C ILE A 75 -0.50 2.59 -3.58
N GLY A 76 0.12 1.53 -3.08
CA GLY A 76 1.53 1.51 -2.74
C GLY A 76 1.84 2.24 -1.43
N VAL A 77 0.83 2.39 -0.55
CA VAL A 77 1.01 2.93 0.80
C VAL A 77 1.10 1.75 1.76
N ASP A 78 2.19 1.67 2.53
CA ASP A 78 2.31 0.68 3.60
C ASP A 78 2.09 1.36 4.96
N PRO A 79 0.99 1.04 5.67
CA PRO A 79 0.70 1.62 6.98
C PRO A 79 1.65 1.15 8.09
N LEU A 80 2.49 0.13 7.84
CA LEU A 80 3.44 -0.46 8.79
C LEU A 80 4.92 -0.17 8.47
N ALA A 81 5.21 0.43 7.31
CA ALA A 81 6.59 0.67 6.85
C ALA A 81 7.44 1.55 7.77
N SER A 82 6.83 2.40 8.60
CA SER A 82 7.57 3.26 9.53
C SER A 82 6.79 3.56 10.80
N GLY A 83 7.43 3.36 11.94
CA GLY A 83 6.92 3.78 13.25
C GLY A 83 6.82 5.31 13.40
N LYS A 84 7.49 6.08 12.52
CA LYS A 84 7.34 7.54 12.38
C LYS A 84 6.48 7.94 11.17
N GLY A 85 5.84 6.96 10.52
CA GLY A 85 4.91 7.22 9.44
C GLY A 85 3.60 7.75 10.01
N PHE A 86 2.94 8.62 9.23
CA PHE A 86 1.61 9.16 9.55
C PHE A 86 0.65 8.09 10.06
N TRP A 87 0.66 6.91 9.43
CA TRP A 87 -0.22 5.79 9.74
C TRP A 87 0.04 5.17 11.12
N SER A 88 1.30 5.03 11.51
CA SER A 88 1.65 4.49 12.84
C SER A 88 1.23 5.45 13.95
N GLU A 89 1.55 6.73 13.81
CA GLU A 89 1.28 7.76 14.82
C GLU A 89 -0.22 8.10 14.92
N MET A 90 -0.91 8.24 13.78
CA MET A 90 -2.33 8.61 13.76
C MET A 90 -3.24 7.44 14.13
N LEU A 91 -2.96 6.22 13.67
CA LEU A 91 -3.88 5.08 13.82
C LEU A 91 -3.50 4.13 14.96
N GLY A 92 -2.24 4.12 15.38
CA GLY A 92 -1.73 3.13 16.34
C GLY A 92 -1.74 1.71 15.79
N VAL A 93 -1.83 1.55 14.46
CA VAL A 93 -1.72 0.24 13.81
C VAL A 93 -0.31 -0.33 13.94
N GLY A 94 0.71 0.52 13.84
CA GLY A 94 2.12 0.11 14.04
C GLY A 94 2.32 -0.53 15.42
N ASP A 95 1.89 0.15 16.48
CA ASP A 95 2.00 -0.35 17.86
C ASP A 95 1.37 -1.72 18.05
N PHE A 96 0.17 -1.95 17.48
CA PHE A 96 -0.49 -3.26 17.54
C PHE A 96 0.35 -4.38 16.90
N TYR A 97 0.90 -4.14 15.70
CA TYR A 97 1.69 -5.15 15.00
C TYR A 97 3.07 -5.35 15.63
N TYR A 98 3.69 -4.30 16.16
CA TYR A 98 4.95 -4.41 16.90
C TYR A 98 4.75 -5.19 18.20
N GLU A 99 3.68 -4.91 18.96
CA GLU A 99 3.34 -5.67 20.17
C GLU A 99 3.03 -7.14 19.84
N LEU A 100 2.26 -7.39 18.77
CA LEU A 100 1.98 -8.74 18.30
C LEU A 100 3.27 -9.49 17.90
N GLY A 101 4.21 -8.81 17.25
CA GLY A 101 5.52 -9.37 16.90
C GLY A 101 6.32 -9.81 18.12
N VAL A 102 6.34 -9.00 19.19
CA VAL A 102 6.99 -9.36 20.46
C VAL A 102 6.34 -10.60 21.07
N GLN A 103 5.01 -10.66 21.13
CA GLN A 103 4.28 -11.81 21.68
C GLN A 103 4.54 -13.10 20.90
N ILE A 104 4.60 -13.01 19.56
CA ILE A 104 4.97 -14.15 18.71
C ILE A 104 6.38 -14.65 19.05
N ILE A 105 7.34 -13.73 19.20
CA ILE A 105 8.73 -14.07 19.56
C ILE A 105 8.76 -14.76 20.94
N GLU A 106 8.04 -14.23 21.92
CA GLU A 106 7.95 -14.80 23.27
C GLU A 106 7.37 -16.21 23.27
N VAL A 107 6.27 -16.44 22.56
CA VAL A 107 5.66 -17.78 22.42
C VAL A 107 6.61 -18.75 21.74
N CYS A 108 7.25 -18.34 20.64
CA CYS A 108 8.20 -19.18 19.91
C CYS A 108 9.41 -19.54 20.77
N LEU A 109 9.94 -18.60 21.56
CA LEU A 109 11.04 -18.87 22.49
C LEU A 109 10.61 -19.78 23.64
N ALA A 110 9.42 -19.57 24.20
CA ALA A 110 8.89 -20.38 25.29
C ALA A 110 8.66 -21.83 24.87
N LEU A 111 8.23 -22.08 23.63
CA LEU A 111 7.93 -23.44 23.15
C LEU A 111 9.11 -24.13 22.44
N LYS A 112 10.18 -23.38 22.13
CA LYS A 112 11.39 -23.89 21.44
C LYS A 112 11.95 -25.18 22.02
N HIS A 113 11.98 -25.32 23.35
CA HIS A 113 12.51 -26.52 24.02
C HIS A 113 11.65 -27.78 23.82
N ARG A 114 10.37 -27.61 23.43
CA ARG A 114 9.42 -28.72 23.21
C ARG A 114 9.30 -29.09 21.75
N ASN A 115 9.25 -28.10 20.87
CA ASN A 115 8.95 -28.29 19.45
C ASN A 115 10.16 -28.05 18.52
N GLY A 116 11.33 -27.76 19.07
CA GLY A 116 12.56 -27.53 18.29
C GLY A 116 12.60 -26.19 17.55
N GLY A 117 11.67 -25.27 17.81
CA GLY A 117 11.57 -23.97 17.14
C GLY A 117 10.63 -23.95 15.94
N LEU A 118 9.81 -24.98 15.77
CA LEU A 118 8.73 -25.01 14.77
C LEU A 118 7.37 -25.08 15.44
N ILE A 119 6.45 -24.24 15.02
CA ILE A 119 5.07 -24.15 15.54
C ILE A 119 4.11 -23.91 14.38
N THR A 120 2.91 -24.48 14.44
CA THR A 120 1.87 -24.20 13.45
C THR A 120 1.25 -22.83 13.70
N LEU A 121 0.71 -22.18 12.66
CA LEU A 121 0.04 -20.89 12.83
C LEU A 121 -1.17 -21.01 13.77
N GLU A 122 -1.89 -22.13 13.72
CA GLU A 122 -3.02 -22.42 14.61
C GLU A 122 -2.59 -22.48 16.08
N GLU A 123 -1.53 -23.24 16.40
CA GLU A 123 -1.02 -23.33 17.77
C GLU A 123 -0.45 -21.98 18.24
N LEU A 124 0.30 -21.28 17.38
CA LEU A 124 0.82 -19.95 17.68
C LEU A 124 -0.32 -18.97 18.00
N HIS A 125 -1.37 -18.96 17.18
CA HIS A 125 -2.53 -18.10 17.38
C HIS A 125 -3.22 -18.39 18.72
N GLN A 126 -3.45 -19.66 19.05
CA GLN A 126 -4.03 -20.06 20.34
C GLN A 126 -3.17 -19.62 21.54
N GLN A 127 -1.85 -19.78 21.45
CA GLN A 127 -0.93 -19.42 22.53
C GLN A 127 -0.82 -17.91 22.73
N VAL A 128 -0.77 -17.15 21.64
CA VAL A 128 -0.78 -15.68 21.68
C VAL A 128 -2.08 -15.18 22.31
N LEU A 129 -3.24 -15.71 21.89
CA LEU A 129 -4.54 -15.34 22.49
C LEU A 129 -4.62 -15.68 23.97
N LYS A 130 -4.04 -16.82 24.39
CA LYS A 130 -3.98 -17.22 25.81
C LYS A 130 -3.13 -16.28 26.66
N GLY A 131 -2.05 -15.74 26.09
CA GLY A 131 -1.17 -14.78 26.75
C GLY A 131 -1.72 -13.35 26.77
N ARG A 132 -2.70 -13.05 25.93
CA ARG A 132 -3.32 -11.72 25.81
C ARG A 132 -4.36 -11.50 26.92
N GLY A 133 -4.29 -10.32 27.55
CA GLY A 133 -5.25 -9.90 28.58
C GLY A 133 -6.59 -9.46 28.00
N LYS A 134 -7.59 -9.24 28.87
CA LYS A 134 -8.98 -8.85 28.51
C LYS A 134 -9.10 -7.57 27.67
N PHE A 135 -8.06 -6.74 27.62
CA PHE A 135 -8.04 -5.47 26.88
C PHE A 135 -7.16 -5.49 25.62
N ALA A 136 -6.55 -6.64 25.30
CA ALA A 136 -5.79 -6.77 24.07
C ALA A 136 -6.72 -6.72 22.85
N GLN A 137 -6.24 -6.15 21.75
CA GLN A 137 -6.99 -6.12 20.51
C GLN A 137 -7.08 -7.52 19.88
N ASP A 138 -8.15 -7.78 19.16
CA ASP A 138 -8.33 -9.06 18.47
C ASP A 138 -7.32 -9.22 17.32
N VAL A 139 -6.78 -10.43 17.22
CA VAL A 139 -5.91 -10.88 16.15
C VAL A 139 -6.79 -11.56 15.10
N SER A 140 -6.61 -11.21 13.83
CA SER A 140 -7.32 -11.85 12.72
C SER A 140 -6.91 -13.33 12.61
N GLN A 141 -7.85 -14.17 12.19
CA GLN A 141 -7.57 -15.59 11.90
C GLN A 141 -6.70 -15.76 10.66
#